data_AF-A0A520H6V5-F1
#
_entry.id   AF-A0A520H6V5-F1
#
_cell.length_a   1.000
_cell.length_b   1.000
_cell.length_c   1.000
_cell.angle_alpha   90.00
_cell.angle_beta   90.00
_cell.angle_gamma   90.00
#
_symmetry.space_group_name_H-M   'P 1'
#
loop_
_entity.id
_entity.type
_entity.pdbx_description
1 polymer ?
#
loop_
_entity_poly.entity_id
_entity_poly.type
_entity_poly.pdbx_seq_one_letter_code
_entity_poly.pdbx_strand_id
1 'polypeptide(L)'
;VCGGLQMLGEALIDPHGIDGNAPGLGLLPVVTTFEPEKTVRHRQATFDTLDDGPWRALSGLAVSGYEIHHGATAEHPAMAAAGQRAHPVLPDGLGWRNAAGNVLGLYLHGLFEDPGVLRALFGAAAPTLDSVFDGLADFIDAHFEPDVLRDLIH
;
A
#
# COMPACT_ATOMS: atom_id res chain seq x y z
N VAL A 1 0.07 3.66 4.20
CA VAL A 1 -0.61 3.44 2.90
C VAL A 1 -1.55 4.61 2.63
N CYS A 2 -1.54 5.17 1.41
CA CYS A 2 -2.31 6.32 0.96
C CYS A 2 -2.30 7.47 1.98
N GLY A 3 -3.42 7.80 2.64
CA GLY A 3 -3.47 8.83 3.69
C GLY A 3 -2.40 8.64 4.78
N GLY A 4 -2.05 7.39 5.11
CA GLY A 4 -0.94 7.10 6.02
C GLY A 4 0.44 7.48 5.47
N LEU A 5 0.70 7.35 4.16
CA LEU A 5 1.93 7.88 3.54
C LEU A 5 1.96 9.41 3.67
N GLN A 6 0.83 10.07 3.41
CA GLN A 6 0.72 11.53 3.47
C GLN A 6 0.98 12.04 4.88
N MET A 7 0.36 11.41 5.88
CA MET A 7 0.57 11.74 7.30
C MET A 7 1.98 11.43 7.81
N LEU A 8 2.70 10.47 7.21
CA LEU A 8 4.10 10.23 7.57
C LEU A 8 5.03 11.36 7.10
N GLY A 9 4.62 12.14 6.10
CA GLY A 9 5.35 13.30 5.60
C GLY A 9 5.45 14.45 6.60
N GLU A 10 5.99 15.57 6.14
CA GLU A 10 6.15 16.80 6.92
C GLU A 10 4.86 17.63 6.94
N ALA A 11 4.17 17.71 5.81
CA ALA A 11 2.95 18.49 5.66
C ALA A 11 2.06 17.97 4.54
N LEU A 12 0.77 18.21 4.70
CA LEU A 12 -0.25 18.06 3.69
C LEU A 12 -0.71 19.46 3.29
N ILE A 13 -0.51 19.79 2.01
CA ILE A 13 -0.81 21.10 1.43
C ILE A 13 -2.02 20.94 0.54
N ASP A 14 -3.08 21.69 0.82
CA ASP A 14 -4.32 21.67 0.07
C ASP A 14 -4.64 23.07 -0.47
N PRO A 15 -4.14 23.42 -1.66
CA PRO A 15 -4.43 24.70 -2.29
C PRO A 15 -5.86 24.78 -2.85
N HIS A 16 -6.59 23.65 -2.89
CA HIS A 16 -7.88 23.54 -3.57
C HIS A 16 -9.05 23.25 -2.60
N GLY A 17 -8.79 22.97 -1.33
CA GLY A 17 -9.82 22.69 -0.32
C GLY A 17 -10.50 21.33 -0.49
N ILE A 18 -9.77 20.33 -0.98
CA ILE A 18 -10.21 18.94 -1.16
C ILE A 18 -10.31 18.19 0.18
N ASP A 19 -9.19 18.05 0.90
CA ASP A 19 -9.06 17.22 2.12
C ASP A 19 -8.49 18.00 3.32
N GLY A 20 -8.06 19.24 3.11
CA GLY A 20 -7.55 20.16 4.12
C GLY A 20 -6.03 20.18 4.25
N ASN A 21 -5.53 21.31 4.77
CA ASN A 21 -4.13 21.46 5.15
C ASN A 21 -3.90 20.87 6.54
N ALA A 22 -2.78 20.15 6.73
CA ALA A 22 -2.43 19.59 8.03
C ALA A 22 -0.90 19.43 8.18
N PRO A 23 -0.35 19.55 9.40
CA PRO A 23 0.99 19.06 9.68
C PRO A 23 1.02 17.53 9.62
N GLY A 24 2.10 16.99 9.08
CA GLY A 24 2.39 15.56 9.15
C GLY A 24 3.18 15.18 10.41
N LEU A 25 3.59 13.92 10.48
CA LEU A 25 4.35 13.37 11.60
C LEU A 25 5.87 13.59 11.48
N GLY A 26 6.36 14.01 10.31
CA GLY A 26 7.79 14.27 10.06
C GLY A 26 8.66 13.00 10.09
N LEU A 27 8.08 11.83 9.83
CA LEU A 27 8.78 10.53 9.86
C LEU A 27 9.38 10.14 8.51
N LEU A 28 8.79 10.66 7.42
CA LEU A 28 9.32 10.62 6.06
C LEU A 28 9.59 12.07 5.61
N PRO A 29 10.76 12.36 5.01
CA PRO A 29 11.09 13.69 4.53
C PRO A 29 10.43 13.96 3.16
N VAL A 30 9.11 13.91 3.14
CA VAL A 30 8.26 14.12 1.97
C VAL A 30 7.17 15.14 2.29
N VAL A 31 6.61 15.75 1.26
CA VAL A 31 5.44 16.63 1.36
C VAL A 31 4.37 16.13 0.40
N THR A 32 3.12 16.19 0.82
CA THR A 32 1.97 15.86 -0.03
C THR A 32 1.25 17.14 -0.43
N THR A 33 1.03 17.33 -1.72
CA THR A 33 0.13 18.38 -2.23
C THR A 33 -1.13 17.72 -2.78
N PHE A 34 -2.31 18.16 -2.35
CA PHE A 34 -3.57 17.69 -2.91
C PHE A 34 -3.84 18.34 -4.25
N GLU A 35 -4.11 17.51 -5.25
CA GLU A 35 -4.48 17.88 -6.61
C GLU A 35 -6.01 17.77 -6.79
N PRO A 36 -6.60 18.60 -7.67
CA PRO A 36 -8.04 18.59 -7.89
C PRO A 36 -8.51 17.27 -8.52
N GLU A 37 -7.67 16.65 -9.36
CA GLU A 37 -7.98 15.40 -10.03
C GLU A 37 -7.70 14.21 -9.09
N LYS A 38 -8.71 13.34 -8.95
CA LYS A 38 -8.56 12.10 -8.19
C LYS A 38 -7.93 11.04 -9.07
N THR A 39 -6.81 10.47 -8.64
CA THR A 39 -6.29 9.25 -9.24
C THR A 39 -7.07 8.05 -8.67
N VAL A 40 -7.76 7.33 -9.56
CA VAL A 40 -8.40 6.03 -9.26
C VAL A 40 -8.05 5.06 -10.38
N ARG A 41 -7.08 4.18 -10.15
CA ARG A 41 -6.68 3.18 -11.16
C ARG A 41 -6.04 1.96 -10.53
N HIS A 42 -6.16 0.83 -11.23
CA HIS A 42 -5.35 -0.34 -10.93
C HIS A 42 -3.93 -0.12 -11.46
N ARG A 43 -2.93 -0.52 -10.68
CA ARG A 43 -1.52 -0.30 -10.99
C ARG A 43 -0.67 -1.48 -10.56
N GLN A 44 0.25 -1.85 -11.43
CA GLN A 44 1.35 -2.75 -11.15
C GLN A 44 2.65 -1.95 -11.04
N ALA A 45 3.49 -2.34 -10.10
CA ALA A 45 4.81 -1.77 -9.90
C ALA A 45 5.76 -2.84 -9.35
N THR A 46 7.06 -2.65 -9.51
CA THR A 46 8.07 -3.49 -8.89
C THR A 46 8.85 -2.64 -7.91
N PHE A 47 9.08 -3.16 -6.71
CA PHE A 47 9.94 -2.49 -5.75
C PHE A 47 11.35 -2.35 -6.30
N ASP A 48 11.95 -1.18 -6.10
CA ASP A 48 13.36 -0.98 -6.35
C ASP A 48 14.22 -1.87 -5.44
N THR A 49 15.54 -1.83 -5.64
CA THR A 49 16.46 -2.59 -4.79
C THR A 49 16.44 -2.04 -3.36
N LEU A 50 16.14 -2.92 -2.40
CA LEU A 50 16.11 -2.63 -0.96
C LEU A 50 17.17 -3.48 -0.25
N ASP A 51 18.36 -2.92 -0.05
CA ASP A 51 19.52 -3.67 0.46
C ASP A 51 19.52 -3.87 1.99
N ASP A 52 18.62 -3.19 2.70
CA ASP A 52 18.65 -3.08 4.16
C ASP A 52 17.25 -2.88 4.80
N GLY A 53 17.24 -2.95 6.13
CA GLY A 53 16.04 -2.72 6.93
C GLY A 53 15.01 -3.85 6.90
N PRO A 54 13.89 -3.68 7.60
CA PRO A 54 12.82 -4.68 7.70
C PRO A 54 12.12 -4.93 6.35
N TRP A 55 12.20 -3.99 5.42
CA TRP A 55 11.52 -4.05 4.12
C TRP A 55 12.33 -4.73 3.02
N ARG A 56 13.58 -5.15 3.28
CA ARG A 56 14.46 -5.78 2.28
C ARG A 56 13.83 -6.95 1.52
N ALA A 57 12.93 -7.68 2.17
CA ALA A 57 12.26 -8.85 1.56
C ALA A 57 11.35 -8.45 0.39
N LEU A 58 10.96 -7.18 0.28
CA LEU A 58 10.21 -6.64 -0.84
C LEU A 58 11.10 -6.28 -2.03
N SER A 59 12.43 -6.30 -1.90
CA SER A 59 13.36 -5.90 -2.97
C SER A 59 13.09 -6.66 -4.27
N GLY A 60 12.83 -5.93 -5.36
CA GLY A 60 12.55 -6.51 -6.67
C GLY A 60 11.22 -7.27 -6.77
N LEU A 61 10.36 -7.23 -5.74
CA LEU A 61 9.06 -7.88 -5.76
C LEU A 61 8.08 -7.06 -6.62
N ALA A 62 7.47 -7.72 -7.60
CA ALA A 62 6.34 -7.16 -8.34
C ALA A 62 5.09 -7.19 -7.45
N VAL A 63 4.39 -6.08 -7.39
CA VAL A 63 3.15 -5.91 -6.63
C VAL A 63 2.06 -5.27 -7.49
N SER A 64 0.82 -5.59 -7.17
CA SER A 64 -0.36 -5.07 -7.84
C SER A 64 -1.31 -4.48 -6.81
N GLY A 65 -2.00 -3.40 -7.18
CA GLY A 65 -2.93 -2.75 -6.26
C GLY A 65 -3.72 -1.64 -6.92
N TYR A 66 -4.42 -0.86 -6.10
CA TYR A 66 -5.17 0.31 -6.56
C TYR A 66 -4.57 1.60 -6.00
N GLU A 67 -4.41 2.59 -6.87
CA GLU A 67 -4.18 3.98 -6.49
C GLU A 67 -5.54 4.65 -6.29
N ILE A 68 -5.79 5.22 -5.12
CA ILE A 68 -7.03 5.96 -4.80
C ILE A 68 -6.65 7.20 -3.98
N HIS A 69 -6.23 8.28 -4.63
CA HIS A 69 -5.75 9.47 -3.92
C HIS A 69 -5.88 10.76 -4.73
N HIS A 70 -6.01 11.87 -4.02
CA HIS A 70 -5.84 13.23 -4.54
C HIS A 70 -4.42 13.77 -4.35
N GLY A 71 -3.68 13.26 -3.36
CA GLY A 71 -2.36 13.78 -3.03
C GLY A 71 -1.30 13.33 -4.02
N ALA A 72 -0.41 14.22 -4.43
CA ALA A 72 0.89 13.92 -5.03
C ALA A 72 1.98 14.11 -3.97
N THR A 73 2.77 13.07 -3.69
CA THR A 73 3.82 13.10 -2.67
C THR A 73 5.20 13.12 -3.31
N ALA A 74 6.05 14.04 -2.87
CA ALA A 74 7.43 14.18 -3.35
C ALA A 74 8.40 14.42 -2.19
N GLU A 75 9.70 14.15 -2.42
CA GLU A 75 10.77 14.48 -1.47
C GLU A 75 10.74 15.97 -1.13
N HIS A 76 10.81 16.31 0.17
CA HIS A 76 10.80 17.69 0.62
C HIS A 76 12.18 18.33 0.34
N PRO A 77 12.31 19.35 -0.54
CA PRO A 77 13.62 19.85 -0.97
C PRO A 77 14.50 20.39 0.16
N ALA A 78 13.91 21.13 1.11
CA ALA A 78 14.67 21.66 2.26
C ALA A 78 15.19 20.57 3.20
N MET A 79 14.40 19.54 3.50
CA MET A 79 14.82 18.39 4.31
C MET A 79 15.92 17.60 3.60
N ALA A 80 15.77 17.40 2.28
CA ALA A 80 16.77 16.74 1.46
C ALA A 80 18.11 17.50 1.46
N ALA A 81 18.07 18.84 1.34
CA ALA A 81 19.24 19.70 1.45
C ALA A 81 19.88 19.66 2.86
N ALA A 82 19.09 19.41 3.90
CA ALA A 82 19.56 19.19 5.28
C ALA A 82 20.04 17.75 5.54
N GLY A 83 20.09 16.88 4.52
CA GLY A 83 20.55 15.50 4.63
C GLY A 83 19.48 14.49 5.05
N GLN A 84 18.24 14.94 5.27
CA GLN A 84 17.09 14.08 5.54
C GLN A 84 16.44 13.70 4.21
N ARG A 85 16.96 12.64 3.59
CA ARG A 85 16.55 12.18 2.25
C ARG A 85 15.40 11.18 2.31
N ALA A 86 14.49 11.30 1.34
CA ALA A 86 13.48 10.29 1.07
C ALA A 86 13.95 9.45 -0.11
N HIS A 87 13.87 8.14 0.02
CA HIS A 87 14.26 7.22 -1.02
C HIS A 87 13.01 6.69 -1.71
N PRO A 88 12.82 6.92 -3.02
CA PRO A 88 11.77 6.25 -3.76
C PRO A 88 12.03 4.75 -3.71
N VAL A 89 10.97 3.98 -3.51
CA VAL A 89 11.02 2.50 -3.51
C VAL A 89 10.10 1.89 -4.56
N LEU A 90 9.28 2.71 -5.18
CA LEU A 90 8.39 2.39 -6.29
C LEU A 90 8.43 3.58 -7.28
N PRO A 91 8.15 3.34 -8.58
CA PRO A 91 8.15 4.39 -9.59
C PRO A 91 7.08 5.46 -9.34
N ASP A 92 7.20 6.60 -10.04
CA ASP A 92 6.20 7.67 -10.09
C ASP A 92 5.75 8.22 -8.72
N GLY A 93 6.61 8.13 -7.70
CA GLY A 93 6.27 8.58 -6.34
C GLY A 93 5.25 7.68 -5.61
N LEU A 94 5.02 6.46 -6.11
CA LEU A 94 4.09 5.50 -5.52
C LEU A 94 4.54 4.97 -4.15
N GLY A 95 5.81 5.14 -3.80
CA GLY A 95 6.35 4.63 -2.55
C GLY A 95 7.66 5.29 -2.14
N TRP A 96 7.79 5.54 -0.83
CA TRP A 96 8.92 6.22 -0.22
C TRP A 96 9.37 5.52 1.06
N ARG A 97 10.68 5.58 1.32
CA ARG A 97 11.33 5.09 2.54
C ARG A 97 12.25 6.16 3.13
N ASN A 98 12.34 6.23 4.46
CA ASN A 98 13.28 7.13 5.12
C ASN A 98 14.72 6.59 5.05
N ALA A 99 15.70 7.46 5.33
CA ALA A 99 17.12 7.07 5.35
C ALA A 99 17.45 5.95 6.36
N ALA A 100 16.71 5.84 7.46
CA ALA A 100 16.89 4.77 8.45
C ALA A 100 16.29 3.41 8.00
N GLY A 101 15.57 3.38 6.88
CA GLY A 101 15.02 2.17 6.29
C GLY A 101 13.85 1.54 7.06
N ASN A 102 13.39 2.12 8.18
CA ASN A 102 12.37 1.55 9.05
C ASN A 102 10.96 2.07 8.77
N VAL A 103 10.80 3.18 8.05
CA VAL A 103 9.50 3.75 7.68
C VAL A 103 9.27 3.59 6.18
N LEU A 104 8.13 2.99 5.81
CA LEU A 104 7.71 2.76 4.43
C LEU A 104 6.30 3.33 4.23
N GLY A 105 6.15 4.25 3.27
CA GLY A 105 4.86 4.79 2.86
C GLY A 105 4.61 4.50 1.38
N LEU A 106 3.38 4.13 1.03
CA LEU A 106 3.00 3.68 -0.32
C LEU A 106 1.60 4.22 -0.66
N TYR A 107 1.33 4.50 -1.94
CA TYR A 107 -0.01 4.81 -2.43
C TYR A 107 -0.84 3.58 -2.78
N LEU A 108 -0.18 2.47 -3.15
CA LEU A 108 -0.86 1.24 -3.54
C LEU A 108 -1.61 0.62 -2.35
N HIS A 109 -2.93 0.53 -2.50
CA HIS A 109 -3.79 -0.30 -1.65
C HIS A 109 -3.72 -1.77 -2.08
N GLY A 110 -3.99 -2.68 -1.14
CA GLY A 110 -3.97 -4.12 -1.39
C GLY A 110 -2.59 -4.78 -1.24
N LEU A 111 -1.56 -4.04 -0.83
CA LEU A 111 -0.20 -4.60 -0.66
C LEU A 111 -0.19 -5.85 0.25
N PHE A 112 -0.92 -5.81 1.37
CA PHE A 112 -0.99 -6.93 2.31
C PHE A 112 -2.03 -8.00 1.93
N GLU A 113 -2.72 -7.82 0.81
CA GLU A 113 -3.57 -8.85 0.21
C GLU A 113 -2.78 -9.67 -0.82
N ASP A 114 -1.62 -9.16 -1.26
CA ASP A 114 -0.72 -9.85 -2.17
C ASP A 114 -0.03 -11.04 -1.46
N PRO A 115 -0.25 -12.30 -1.90
CA PRO A 115 0.36 -13.47 -1.27
C PRO A 115 1.89 -13.46 -1.35
N GLY A 116 2.45 -12.87 -2.41
CA GLY A 116 3.89 -12.71 -2.58
C GLY A 116 4.47 -11.79 -1.51
N VAL A 117 3.80 -10.67 -1.23
CA VAL A 117 4.17 -9.75 -0.14
C VAL A 117 4.08 -10.44 1.23
N LEU A 118 2.97 -11.12 1.52
CA LEU A 118 2.80 -11.80 2.81
C LEU A 118 3.84 -12.90 3.02
N ARG A 119 4.15 -13.66 1.96
CA ARG A 119 5.22 -14.65 1.97
C ARG A 119 6.58 -14.02 2.17
N ALA A 120 6.87 -12.92 1.49
CA ALA A 120 8.16 -12.22 1.60
C ALA A 120 8.39 -11.65 3.01
N LEU A 121 7.39 -10.96 3.57
CA LEU A 121 7.53 -10.27 4.86
C LEU A 121 7.42 -11.21 6.06
N PHE A 122 6.52 -12.19 6.02
CA PHE A 122 6.15 -12.98 7.19
C PHE A 122 6.45 -14.47 7.05
N GLY A 123 6.89 -14.93 5.86
CA GLY A 123 6.99 -16.36 5.56
C GLY A 123 5.63 -17.06 5.56
N ALA A 124 4.53 -16.31 5.60
CA ALA A 124 3.18 -16.83 5.67
C ALA A 124 2.67 -17.17 4.27
N ALA A 125 2.08 -18.37 4.12
CA ALA A 125 1.23 -18.65 2.99
C ALA A 125 -0.17 -18.09 3.29
N ALA A 126 -0.59 -17.07 2.52
CA ALA A 126 -1.97 -16.62 2.58
C ALA A 126 -2.83 -17.61 1.78
N PRO A 127 -3.96 -18.08 2.34
CA PRO A 127 -4.95 -18.79 1.54
C PRO A 127 -5.37 -17.88 0.39
N THR A 128 -5.27 -18.38 -0.84
CA THR A 128 -5.85 -17.71 -2.01
C THR A 128 -7.36 -17.63 -1.86
N LEU A 129 -8.00 -16.66 -2.53
CA LEU A 129 -9.46 -16.55 -2.56
C LEU A 129 -10.10 -17.88 -2.99
N ASP A 130 -9.54 -18.53 -4.00
CA ASP A 130 -9.97 -19.84 -4.49
C ASP A 130 -9.87 -20.91 -3.40
N SER A 131 -8.73 -21.01 -2.69
CA SER A 131 -8.60 -21.97 -1.58
C SER A 131 -9.53 -21.70 -0.40
N VAL A 132 -9.94 -20.44 -0.20
CA VAL A 132 -10.95 -20.09 0.80
C VAL A 132 -12.33 -20.50 0.31
N PHE A 133 -12.64 -20.29 -0.97
CA PHE A 133 -13.90 -20.73 -1.57
C PHE A 133 -14.03 -22.24 -1.62
N ASP A 134 -12.97 -22.96 -1.98
CA ASP A 134 -12.92 -24.41 -1.94
C ASP A 134 -13.12 -24.90 -0.50
N GLY A 135 -12.44 -24.29 0.47
CA GLY A 135 -12.62 -24.63 1.89
C GLY A 135 -14.05 -24.35 2.40
N LEU A 136 -14.69 -23.29 1.93
CA LEU A 136 -16.09 -22.99 2.23
C LEU A 136 -17.04 -24.01 1.58
N ALA A 137 -16.78 -24.39 0.33
CA ALA A 137 -17.55 -25.40 -0.39
C ALA A 137 -17.46 -26.77 0.31
N ASP A 138 -16.24 -27.21 0.64
CA ASP A 138 -16.00 -28.44 1.40
C ASP A 138 -16.70 -28.41 2.78
N PHE A 139 -16.68 -27.25 3.45
CA PHE A 139 -17.34 -27.09 4.75
C PHE A 139 -18.87 -27.22 4.63
N ILE A 140 -19.46 -26.63 3.59
CA ILE A 140 -20.88 -26.75 3.30
C ILE A 140 -21.23 -28.21 3.02
N ASP A 141 -20.51 -28.88 2.10
CA ASP A 141 -20.75 -30.28 1.75
C ASP A 141 -20.64 -31.22 2.96
N ALA A 142 -19.76 -30.91 3.91
CA ALA A 142 -19.57 -31.71 5.11
C ALA A 142 -20.64 -31.51 6.20
N HIS A 143 -21.32 -30.35 6.25
CA HIS A 143 -22.19 -29.97 7.37
C HIS A 143 -23.65 -29.71 6.98
N PHE A 144 -23.95 -29.56 5.70
CA PHE A 144 -25.30 -29.34 5.20
C PHE A 144 -25.85 -30.66 4.64
N GLU A 145 -27.13 -30.93 4.92
CA GLU A 145 -27.82 -32.03 4.24
C GLU A 145 -27.87 -31.74 2.73
N PRO A 146 -27.76 -32.78 1.87
CA PRO A 146 -27.92 -32.63 0.43
C PRO A 146 -29.21 -31.87 0.09
N ASP A 147 -29.15 -31.03 -0.95
CA ASP A 147 -30.27 -30.24 -1.48
C ASP A 147 -30.77 -29.06 -0.61
N VAL A 148 -30.29 -28.85 0.62
CA VAL A 148 -30.65 -27.68 1.47
C VAL A 148 -30.39 -26.35 0.77
N LEU A 149 -29.28 -26.23 0.03
CA LEU A 149 -28.98 -25.02 -0.74
C LEU A 149 -29.87 -24.86 -1.97
N ARG A 150 -30.34 -25.95 -2.59
CA ARG A 150 -31.26 -25.87 -3.73
C ARG A 150 -32.64 -25.40 -3.29
N ASP A 151 -33.09 -25.83 -2.11
CA ASP A 151 -34.38 -25.45 -1.53
C ASP A 151 -34.45 -23.96 -1.14
N LEU A 152 -33.31 -23.28 -0.98
CA LEU A 152 -33.26 -21.84 -0.68
C LEU A 152 -33.40 -20.92 -1.90
N ILE A 153 -33.24 -21.46 -3.11
CA ILE A 153 -33.30 -20.71 -4.38
C ILE A 153 -34.70 -20.86 -5.04
N HIS A 154 -35.64 -21.53 -4.35
CA HIS A 154 -37.03 -21.72 -4.73
C HIS A 154 -37.98 -21.13 -3.67
#